data_AF-A0A4Y2WLZ4-F1
#
_entry.id   AF-A0A4Y2WLZ4-F1
#
_cell.length_a   1.000
_cell.length_b   1.000
_cell.length_c   1.000
_cell.angle_alpha   90.00
_cell.angle_beta   90.00
_cell.angle_gamma   90.00
#
_symmetry.space_group_name_H-M   'P 1'
#
loop_
_entity.id
_entity.type
_entity.pdbx_description
1 polymer ?
#
loop_
_entity_poly.entity_id
_entity_poly.type
_entity_poly.pdbx_seq_one_letter_code
_entity_poly.pdbx_strand_id
1 'polypeptide(L)'
;MTDVKLDLFTDIDMHLFIEKGIRGGVSMISHRHSEANHPQCPNYDASEANKYITYLDANNLYGWAMSQPLPVSDFEWLSPEEISLQQICQTPSDATTGYILEVDMEYPPELHDLHNNYPLAPERMTITPNMLSPTALNILNDMNVQPALKSEKLVPNLYNKQNYVLHYRNLKLYFSLGLKLIKNSSSDEIHSTLLVKGLYQL
;
A
#
# COMPACT_ATOMS: atom_id res chain seq x y z
N MET A 1 0.10 24.84 -19.12
CA MET A 1 0.08 23.36 -19.22
C MET A 1 1.53 22.92 -19.31
N THR A 2 1.89 21.75 -18.81
CA THR A 2 3.29 21.31 -18.64
C THR A 2 3.97 20.86 -19.94
N ASP A 3 3.28 20.87 -21.08
CA ASP A 3 3.76 20.39 -22.39
C ASP A 3 4.36 18.96 -22.40
N VAL A 4 4.11 18.20 -21.33
CA VAL A 4 4.55 16.81 -21.18
C VAL A 4 3.79 15.93 -22.16
N LYS A 5 4.54 15.11 -22.90
CA LYS A 5 4.00 14.05 -23.76
C LYS A 5 4.04 12.73 -23.00
N LEU A 6 2.91 12.02 -23.00
CA LEU A 6 2.78 10.70 -22.40
C LEU A 6 2.88 9.65 -23.49
N ASP A 7 3.76 8.68 -23.30
CA ASP A 7 3.76 7.48 -24.13
C ASP A 7 2.61 6.56 -23.71
N LEU A 8 2.11 5.78 -24.66
CA LEU A 8 1.11 4.77 -24.42
C LEU A 8 1.78 3.41 -24.31
N PHE A 9 1.25 2.53 -23.46
CA PHE A 9 1.62 1.13 -23.49
C PHE A 9 1.25 0.52 -24.85
N THR A 10 2.24 -0.04 -25.54
CA THR A 10 2.05 -0.80 -26.77
C THR A 10 1.92 -2.30 -26.53
N ASP A 11 2.26 -2.74 -25.32
CA ASP A 11 2.17 -4.12 -24.84
C ASP A 11 1.02 -4.27 -23.85
N ILE A 12 0.16 -5.26 -24.08
CA ILE A 12 -0.98 -5.58 -23.20
C ILE A 12 -0.51 -6.10 -21.84
N ASP A 13 0.62 -6.80 -21.78
CA ASP A 13 1.12 -7.35 -20.53
C ASP A 13 1.62 -6.23 -19.61
N MET A 14 2.23 -5.17 -20.15
CA MET A 14 2.57 -3.96 -19.39
C MET A 14 1.32 -3.30 -18.83
N HIS A 15 0.26 -3.19 -19.63
CA HIS A 15 -0.99 -2.59 -19.18
C HIS A 15 -1.60 -3.40 -18.02
N LEU A 16 -1.72 -4.72 -18.17
CA LEU A 16 -2.25 -5.60 -17.13
C LEU A 16 -1.39 -5.59 -15.86
N PHE A 17 -0.06 -5.52 -16.01
CA PHE A 17 0.87 -5.40 -14.90
C PHE A 17 0.65 -4.11 -14.10
N ILE A 18 0.53 -2.97 -14.79
CA ILE A 18 0.24 -1.70 -14.15
C ILE A 18 -1.14 -1.71 -13.49
N GLU A 19 -2.18 -2.20 -14.16
CA GLU A 19 -3.53 -2.32 -13.59
C GLU A 19 -3.52 -3.18 -12.32
N LYS A 20 -2.78 -4.29 -12.33
CA LYS A 20 -2.55 -5.15 -11.16
C LYS A 20 -1.87 -4.41 -10.02
N GLY A 21 -1.10 -3.35 -10.27
CA GLY A 21 -0.49 -2.48 -9.26
C GLY A 21 -1.37 -1.32 -8.78
N ILE A 22 -2.44 -0.96 -9.48
CA ILE A 22 -3.28 0.20 -9.11
C ILE A 22 -4.03 -0.09 -7.79
N ARG A 23 -3.91 0.82 -6.83
CA ARG A 23 -4.64 0.79 -5.55
C ARG A 23 -5.41 2.09 -5.36
N GLY A 24 -6.59 2.00 -4.74
CA GLY A 24 -7.36 3.16 -4.32
C GLY A 24 -6.88 3.72 -2.98
N GLY A 25 -7.66 4.65 -2.42
CA GLY A 25 -7.45 5.13 -1.06
C GLY A 25 -7.68 4.04 -0.02
N VAL A 26 -6.81 3.97 0.98
CA VAL A 26 -7.01 3.09 2.13
C VAL A 26 -8.05 3.72 3.06
N SER A 27 -9.13 2.99 3.31
CA SER A 27 -10.18 3.39 4.25
C SER A 27 -10.38 2.25 5.25
N MET A 28 -9.89 2.43 6.47
CA MET A 28 -9.93 1.42 7.52
C MET A 28 -10.22 2.03 8.89
N ILE A 29 -10.79 1.21 9.78
CA ILE A 29 -11.00 1.54 11.19
C ILE A 29 -10.31 0.46 12.01
N SER A 30 -9.11 0.75 12.52
CA SER A 30 -8.35 -0.16 13.38
C SER A 30 -8.84 -0.16 14.83
N HIS A 31 -9.33 0.98 15.31
CA HIS A 31 -9.92 1.12 16.64
C HIS A 31 -11.32 1.73 16.54
N ARG A 32 -12.35 0.97 16.95
CA ARG A 32 -13.77 1.31 16.68
C ARG A 32 -14.34 2.40 17.57
N HIS A 33 -13.81 2.59 18.78
CA HIS A 33 -14.34 3.56 19.73
C HIS A 33 -13.22 4.10 20.62
N SER A 34 -13.10 5.42 20.69
CA SER A 34 -12.18 6.09 21.60
C SER A 34 -12.88 7.32 22.16
N GLU A 35 -12.84 7.47 23.48
CA GLU A 35 -13.29 8.68 24.17
C GLU A 35 -12.08 9.46 24.68
N ALA A 36 -12.14 10.79 24.60
CA ALA A 36 -11.12 11.68 25.14
C ALA A 36 -11.33 11.88 26.65
N ASN A 37 -10.24 11.98 27.41
CA ASN A 37 -10.27 12.35 28.82
C ASN A 37 -9.49 13.65 29.00
N HIS A 38 -10.19 14.77 29.11
CA HIS A 38 -9.57 16.09 29.23
C HIS A 38 -10.48 17.01 30.06
N PRO A 39 -9.95 17.96 30.87
CA PRO A 39 -10.77 18.84 31.72
C PRO A 39 -11.87 19.66 31.02
N GLN A 40 -11.82 19.78 29.69
CA GLN A 40 -12.85 20.45 28.89
C GLN A 40 -13.98 19.51 28.44
N CYS A 41 -13.85 18.19 28.66
CA CYS A 41 -14.86 17.19 28.32
C CYS A 41 -15.92 17.09 29.43
N PRO A 42 -17.22 16.94 29.12
CA PRO A 42 -18.28 16.83 30.12
C PRO A 42 -18.12 15.66 31.10
N ASN A 43 -17.51 14.55 30.66
CA ASN A 43 -17.32 13.33 31.44
C ASN A 43 -15.87 13.18 31.94
N TYR A 44 -15.15 14.30 32.17
CA TYR A 44 -13.76 14.26 32.62
C TYR A 44 -13.60 13.52 33.95
N ASP A 45 -12.67 12.57 33.99
CA ASP A 45 -12.25 11.88 35.20
C ASP A 45 -10.81 12.27 35.55
N ALA A 46 -10.66 12.99 36.66
CA ALA A 46 -9.36 13.44 37.17
C ALA A 46 -8.50 12.32 37.76
N SER A 47 -9.08 11.13 38.01
CA SER A 47 -8.34 9.94 38.48
C SER A 47 -7.67 9.18 37.33
N GLU A 48 -8.13 9.38 36.11
CA GLU A 48 -7.60 8.76 34.89
C GLU A 48 -6.60 9.68 34.18
N ALA A 49 -5.70 9.08 33.38
CA ALA A 49 -4.74 9.85 32.60
C ALA A 49 -5.45 10.68 31.51
N ASN A 50 -4.91 11.87 31.22
CA ASN A 50 -5.41 12.68 30.12
C ASN A 50 -5.23 11.95 28.79
N LYS A 51 -6.29 11.94 27.97
CA LYS A 51 -6.34 11.26 26.66
C LYS A 51 -6.92 12.20 25.61
N TYR A 52 -6.18 12.36 24.52
CA TYR A 52 -6.55 13.25 23.41
C TYR A 52 -6.85 12.44 22.16
N ILE A 53 -7.78 12.94 21.33
CA ILE A 53 -8.06 12.42 20.00
C ILE A 53 -7.59 13.48 19.01
N THR A 54 -6.70 13.09 18.11
CA THR A 54 -6.14 14.01 17.10
C THR A 54 -6.72 13.69 15.74
N TYR A 55 -7.16 14.73 15.03
CA TYR A 55 -7.56 14.64 13.63
C TYR A 55 -6.46 15.27 12.76
N LEU A 56 -5.92 14.48 11.83
CA LEU A 56 -4.89 14.91 10.89
C LEU A 56 -5.43 14.73 9.47
N ASP A 57 -5.28 15.77 8.65
CA ASP A 57 -5.67 15.76 7.24
C ASP A 57 -4.55 16.35 6.37
N ALA A 58 -4.32 15.74 5.21
CA ALA A 58 -3.31 16.17 4.27
C ALA A 58 -3.93 17.11 3.22
N ASN A 59 -3.57 18.39 3.28
CA ASN A 59 -4.01 19.38 2.30
C ASN A 59 -3.57 18.99 0.88
N ASN A 60 -4.53 18.76 -0.01
CA ASN A 60 -4.30 18.44 -1.42
C ASN A 60 -3.35 17.24 -1.65
N LEU A 61 -3.64 16.11 -1.01
CA LEU A 61 -2.82 14.88 -1.09
C LEU A 61 -2.50 14.45 -2.53
N TYR A 62 -3.49 14.41 -3.42
CA TYR A 62 -3.26 14.03 -4.82
C TYR A 62 -2.48 15.10 -5.58
N GLY A 63 -2.70 16.39 -5.32
CA GLY A 63 -1.91 17.44 -5.93
C GLY A 63 -0.44 17.41 -5.51
N TRP A 64 -0.16 17.09 -4.24
CA TRP A 64 1.21 16.84 -3.76
C TRP A 64 1.81 15.60 -4.44
N ALA A 65 1.05 14.51 -4.57
CA ALA A 65 1.52 13.32 -5.27
C ALA A 65 1.81 13.59 -6.77
N MET A 66 0.95 14.37 -7.42
CA MET A 66 1.16 14.87 -8.79
C MET A 66 2.33 15.86 -8.90
N SER A 67 2.81 16.39 -7.78
CA SER A 67 4.00 17.23 -7.74
C SER A 67 5.31 16.45 -7.70
N GLN A 68 5.23 15.11 -7.61
CA GLN A 68 6.38 14.22 -7.59
C GLN A 68 6.72 13.79 -9.03
N PRO A 69 7.95 13.28 -9.27
CA PRO A 69 8.26 12.59 -10.52
C PRO A 69 7.30 11.42 -10.74
N LEU A 70 6.60 11.43 -11.88
CA LEU A 70 5.63 10.42 -12.29
C LEU A 70 6.07 9.74 -13.59
N PRO A 71 5.76 8.46 -13.82
CA PRO A 71 6.06 7.76 -15.07
C PRO A 71 5.37 8.43 -16.27
N VAL A 72 6.12 8.70 -17.34
CA VAL A 72 5.59 9.37 -18.55
C VAL A 72 5.99 8.72 -19.87
N SER A 73 7.16 8.07 -19.95
CA SER A 73 7.73 7.58 -21.21
C SER A 73 8.72 6.44 -21.02
N ASP A 74 9.19 5.89 -22.14
CA ASP A 74 10.29 4.91 -22.21
C ASP A 74 10.02 3.66 -21.34
N PHE A 75 8.82 3.11 -21.48
CA PHE A 75 8.42 1.89 -20.77
C PHE A 75 9.11 0.66 -21.39
N GLU A 76 9.89 -0.05 -20.58
CA GLU A 76 10.65 -1.21 -21.04
C GLU A 76 10.64 -2.32 -19.99
N TRP A 77 10.38 -3.55 -20.42
CA TRP A 77 10.57 -4.72 -19.56
C TRP A 77 12.05 -4.96 -19.33
N LEU A 78 12.44 -5.12 -18.07
CA LEU A 78 13.77 -5.55 -17.70
C LEU A 78 13.72 -6.97 -17.16
N SER A 79 14.67 -7.79 -17.60
CA SER A 79 14.90 -9.09 -17.02
C SER A 79 15.60 -8.96 -15.66
N PRO A 80 15.45 -9.94 -14.75
CA PRO A 80 16.16 -9.95 -13.47
C PRO A 80 17.69 -9.92 -13.61
N GLU A 81 18.23 -10.32 -14.76
CA GLU A 81 19.66 -10.24 -15.06
C GLU A 81 20.13 -8.82 -15.41
N GLU A 82 19.25 -7.95 -15.89
CA GLU A 82 19.58 -6.58 -16.31
C GLU A 82 19.60 -5.59 -15.15
N ILE A 83 18.85 -5.88 -14.07
CA ILE A 83 18.75 -4.99 -12.91
C ILE A 83 18.67 -5.77 -11.61
N SER A 84 19.60 -5.47 -10.70
CA SER A 84 19.60 -6.05 -9.36
C SER A 84 18.72 -5.23 -8.40
N LEU A 85 18.19 -5.91 -7.37
CA LEU A 85 17.53 -5.23 -6.25
C LEU A 85 18.41 -4.17 -5.58
N GLN A 86 19.72 -4.38 -5.53
CA GLN A 86 20.66 -3.42 -4.97
C GLN A 86 20.62 -2.11 -5.75
N GLN A 87 20.64 -2.17 -7.09
CA GLN A 87 20.54 -0.99 -7.94
C GLN A 87 19.17 -0.30 -7.78
N ILE A 88 18.08 -1.05 -7.72
CA ILE A 88 16.73 -0.52 -7.46
C ILE A 88 16.68 0.20 -6.10
N CYS A 89 17.22 -0.41 -5.05
CA CYS A 89 17.27 0.17 -3.71
C CYS A 89 18.21 1.38 -3.60
N GLN A 90 19.20 1.52 -4.49
CA GLN A 90 20.10 2.68 -4.55
C GLN A 90 19.56 3.83 -5.40
N THR A 91 18.58 3.58 -6.28
CA THR A 91 18.00 4.59 -7.19
C THR A 91 17.33 5.74 -6.43
N PRO A 92 17.76 7.01 -6.57
CA PRO A 92 17.17 8.13 -5.84
C PRO A 92 15.66 8.29 -6.06
N SER A 93 14.93 8.84 -5.09
CA SER A 93 13.46 8.99 -5.20
C SER A 93 13.02 10.05 -6.24
N ASP A 94 13.96 10.92 -6.61
CA ASP A 94 13.86 11.98 -7.61
C ASP A 94 14.61 11.64 -8.91
N ALA A 95 15.04 10.38 -9.05
CA ALA A 95 15.68 9.92 -10.28
C ALA A 95 14.73 10.07 -11.47
N THR A 96 15.30 10.38 -12.64
CA THR A 96 14.56 10.43 -13.90
C THR A 96 14.06 9.06 -14.34
N THR A 97 14.61 7.98 -13.77
CA THR A 97 14.22 6.60 -14.07
C THR A 97 13.77 5.93 -12.79
N GLY A 98 12.67 5.18 -12.87
CA GLY A 98 12.10 4.40 -11.79
C GLY A 98 11.74 3.00 -12.25
N TYR A 99 11.35 2.19 -11.28
CA TYR A 99 11.02 0.78 -11.48
C TYR A 99 9.68 0.45 -10.83
N ILE A 100 8.89 -0.35 -11.54
CA ILE A 100 7.71 -1.02 -11.00
C ILE A 100 8.00 -2.51 -11.08
N LEU A 101 7.88 -3.20 -9.96
CA LEU A 101 8.31 -4.58 -9.79
C LEU A 101 7.18 -5.41 -9.21
N GLU A 102 7.19 -6.70 -9.52
CA GLU A 102 6.38 -7.71 -8.87
C GLU A 102 7.25 -8.61 -8.00
N VAL A 103 6.88 -8.70 -6.72
CA VAL A 103 7.67 -9.39 -5.70
C VAL A 103 6.80 -10.14 -4.71
N ASP A 104 7.42 -11.12 -4.06
CA ASP A 104 6.87 -11.76 -2.88
C ASP A 104 7.52 -11.17 -1.62
N MET A 105 6.69 -10.77 -0.66
CA MET A 105 7.16 -10.18 0.60
C MET A 105 6.62 -10.96 1.79
N GLU A 106 7.51 -11.27 2.73
CA GLU A 106 7.17 -11.74 4.06
C GLU A 106 6.73 -10.54 4.91
N TYR A 107 5.65 -10.75 5.67
CA TYR A 107 5.22 -9.89 6.75
C TYR A 107 5.64 -10.54 8.07
N PRO A 108 6.75 -10.12 8.69
CA PRO A 108 7.25 -10.80 9.87
C PRO A 108 6.27 -10.70 11.07
N PRO A 109 5.99 -11.81 11.78
CA PRO A 109 5.06 -11.82 12.91
C PRO A 109 5.42 -10.82 14.02
N GLU A 110 6.72 -10.53 14.20
CA GLU A 110 7.20 -9.55 15.18
C GLU A 110 6.71 -8.12 14.91
N LEU A 111 6.26 -7.81 13.69
CA LEU A 111 5.73 -6.49 13.31
C LEU A 111 4.21 -6.38 13.48
N HIS A 112 3.51 -7.48 13.76
CA HIS A 112 2.05 -7.50 13.74
C HIS A 112 1.44 -6.53 14.74
N ASP A 113 1.93 -6.51 15.97
CA ASP A 113 1.44 -5.59 17.00
C ASP A 113 1.75 -4.12 16.64
N LEU A 114 2.94 -3.86 16.11
CA LEU A 114 3.38 -2.52 15.72
C LEU A 114 2.55 -1.96 14.56
N HIS A 115 2.24 -2.80 13.58
CA HIS A 115 1.54 -2.39 12.36
C HIS A 115 0.03 -2.64 12.40
N ASN A 116 -0.51 -3.19 13.50
CA ASN A 116 -1.93 -3.54 13.62
C ASN A 116 -2.87 -2.37 13.28
N ASN A 117 -2.46 -1.13 13.63
CA ASN A 117 -3.26 0.05 13.39
C ASN A 117 -3.26 0.54 11.94
N TYR A 118 -2.23 0.19 11.16
CA TYR A 118 -2.10 0.61 9.76
C TYR A 118 -1.19 -0.37 8.97
N PRO A 119 -1.70 -1.57 8.62
CA PRO A 119 -0.92 -2.57 7.91
C PRO A 119 -0.41 -2.05 6.55
N LEU A 120 0.85 -2.36 6.25
CA LEU A 120 1.50 -2.03 4.99
C LEU A 120 1.03 -2.91 3.83
N ALA A 121 1.29 -2.46 2.61
CA ALA A 121 1.03 -3.20 1.36
C ALA A 121 -0.41 -3.74 1.25
N PRO A 122 -1.44 -2.87 1.21
CA PRO A 122 -2.83 -3.32 1.10
C PRO A 122 -3.08 -4.03 -0.23
N GLU A 123 -3.96 -5.03 -0.20
CA GLU A 123 -4.25 -5.92 -1.33
C GLU A 123 -5.74 -5.87 -1.69
N ARG A 124 -6.04 -6.08 -2.97
CA ARG A 124 -7.41 -6.35 -3.38
C ARG A 124 -7.71 -7.80 -3.06
N MET A 125 -8.68 -8.04 -2.18
CA MET A 125 -9.09 -9.39 -1.83
C MET A 125 -10.60 -9.47 -1.58
N THR A 126 -11.16 -10.66 -1.77
CA THR A 126 -12.54 -10.96 -1.41
C THR A 126 -12.63 -11.31 0.06
N ILE A 127 -13.46 -10.59 0.81
CA ILE A 127 -13.74 -10.90 2.21
C ILE A 127 -14.73 -12.06 2.29
N THR A 128 -14.32 -13.16 2.92
CA THR A 128 -15.16 -14.33 3.14
C THR A 128 -15.77 -14.33 4.55
N PRO A 129 -16.93 -14.96 4.79
CA PRO A 129 -17.58 -14.93 6.10
C PRO A 129 -16.73 -15.44 7.27
N ASN A 130 -15.82 -16.38 7.03
CA ASN A 130 -14.87 -16.87 8.03
C ASN A 130 -13.79 -15.86 8.44
N MET A 131 -13.64 -14.75 7.71
CA MET A 131 -12.76 -13.64 8.07
C MET A 131 -13.46 -12.61 8.97
N LEU A 132 -14.79 -12.71 9.13
CA LEU A 132 -15.54 -11.78 9.96
C LEU A 132 -15.37 -12.11 11.44
N SER A 133 -15.11 -11.07 12.24
CA SER A 133 -15.09 -11.22 13.70
C SER A 133 -16.46 -11.68 14.23
N PRO A 134 -16.53 -12.38 15.37
CA PRO A 134 -17.79 -12.78 16.00
C PRO A 134 -18.76 -11.60 16.18
N THR A 135 -18.25 -10.43 16.57
CA THR A 135 -19.05 -9.20 16.69
C THR A 135 -19.68 -8.78 15.36
N ALA A 136 -18.93 -8.83 14.26
CA ALA A 136 -19.44 -8.48 12.94
C ALA A 136 -20.55 -9.45 12.48
N LEU A 137 -20.38 -10.75 12.76
CA LEU A 137 -21.40 -11.76 12.48
C LEU A 137 -22.68 -11.52 13.30
N ASN A 138 -22.55 -11.18 14.57
CA ASN A 138 -23.69 -10.85 15.43
C ASN A 138 -24.44 -9.62 14.91
N ILE A 139 -23.72 -8.55 14.53
CA ILE A 139 -24.34 -7.35 13.96
C ILE A 139 -25.10 -7.67 12.67
N LEU A 140 -24.54 -8.50 11.78
CA LEU A 140 -25.24 -8.92 10.57
C LEU A 140 -26.55 -9.67 10.89
N ASN A 141 -26.51 -10.57 11.87
CA ASN A 141 -27.70 -11.29 12.34
C ASN A 141 -28.75 -10.34 12.93
N ASP A 142 -28.33 -9.42 13.81
CA ASP A 142 -29.22 -8.45 14.46
C ASP A 142 -29.87 -7.49 13.45
N MET A 143 -29.13 -7.11 12.41
CA MET A 143 -29.64 -6.26 11.32
C MET A 143 -30.43 -7.04 10.26
N ASN A 144 -30.51 -8.37 10.38
CA ASN A 144 -31.11 -9.27 9.39
C ASN A 144 -30.52 -9.07 7.97
N VAL A 145 -29.20 -8.81 7.90
CA VAL A 145 -28.44 -8.59 6.66
C VAL A 145 -27.54 -9.79 6.41
N GLN A 146 -27.60 -10.33 5.19
CA GLN A 146 -26.68 -11.40 4.77
C GLN A 146 -25.30 -10.82 4.46
N PRO A 147 -24.20 -11.58 4.68
CA PRO A 147 -22.88 -11.18 4.24
C PRO A 147 -22.91 -10.77 2.76
N ALA A 148 -22.29 -9.63 2.46
CA ALA A 148 -22.27 -9.10 1.10
C ALA A 148 -21.74 -10.13 0.10
N LEU A 149 -22.31 -10.13 -1.11
CA LEU A 149 -21.81 -10.93 -2.23
C LEU A 149 -20.32 -10.67 -2.47
N LYS A 150 -19.64 -11.66 -3.07
CA LYS A 150 -18.21 -11.62 -3.42
C LYS A 150 -17.88 -10.29 -4.11
N SER A 151 -17.32 -9.36 -3.35
CA SER A 151 -16.82 -8.09 -3.85
C SER A 151 -15.41 -7.93 -3.34
N GLU A 152 -14.52 -7.53 -4.25
CA GLU A 152 -13.15 -7.23 -3.88
C GLU A 152 -13.11 -5.90 -3.13
N LYS A 153 -12.36 -5.89 -2.04
CA LYS A 153 -12.07 -4.69 -1.26
C LYS A 153 -10.57 -4.51 -1.19
N LEU A 154 -10.14 -3.25 -1.08
CA LEU A 154 -8.75 -2.95 -0.74
C LEU A 154 -8.60 -3.12 0.78
N VAL A 155 -7.81 -4.11 1.19
CA VAL A 155 -7.71 -4.55 2.59
C VAL A 155 -6.27 -4.44 3.06
N PRO A 156 -5.99 -3.52 4.00
CA PRO A 156 -4.77 -3.56 4.80
C PRO A 156 -4.79 -4.82 5.66
N ASN A 157 -3.82 -5.70 5.46
CA ASN A 157 -3.74 -6.98 6.16
C ASN A 157 -2.27 -7.33 6.46
N LEU A 158 -2.07 -8.19 7.47
CA LEU A 158 -0.75 -8.61 7.95
C LEU A 158 -0.28 -9.93 7.32
N TYR A 159 -0.92 -10.41 6.24
CA TYR A 159 -0.46 -11.62 5.54
C TYR A 159 0.78 -11.32 4.69
N ASN A 160 1.55 -12.36 4.39
CA ASN A 160 2.57 -12.32 3.35
C ASN A 160 1.95 -11.87 2.02
N LYS A 161 2.72 -11.11 1.24
CA LYS A 161 2.32 -10.60 -0.07
C LYS A 161 2.87 -11.52 -1.13
N GLN A 162 2.04 -11.83 -2.12
CA GLN A 162 2.40 -12.71 -3.23
C GLN A 162 2.10 -12.00 -4.55
N ASN A 163 3.06 -12.02 -5.48
CA ASN A 163 2.99 -11.34 -6.77
C ASN A 163 2.52 -9.87 -6.61
N TYR A 164 3.11 -9.17 -5.64
CA TYR A 164 2.72 -7.82 -5.29
C TYR A 164 3.41 -6.80 -6.19
N VAL A 165 2.62 -6.14 -7.04
CA VAL A 165 3.11 -5.08 -7.93
C VAL A 165 3.23 -3.77 -7.16
N LEU A 166 4.42 -3.17 -7.14
CA LEU A 166 4.68 -1.90 -6.47
C LEU A 166 5.77 -1.08 -7.15
N HIS A 167 5.72 0.24 -6.93
CA HIS A 167 6.79 1.15 -7.31
C HIS A 167 7.99 1.02 -6.35
N TYR A 168 9.21 1.18 -6.86
CA TYR A 168 10.43 1.02 -6.06
C TYR A 168 10.51 1.90 -4.80
N ARG A 169 9.91 3.10 -4.83
CA ARG A 169 9.82 3.96 -3.63
C ARG A 169 9.04 3.29 -2.50
N ASN A 170 7.97 2.57 -2.82
CA ASN A 170 7.19 1.82 -1.83
C ASN A 170 7.97 0.60 -1.33
N LEU A 171 8.71 -0.09 -2.21
CA LEU A 171 9.58 -1.19 -1.80
C LEU A 171 10.59 -0.73 -0.74
N LYS A 172 11.27 0.39 -0.97
CA LYS A 172 12.22 0.98 -0.01
C LYS A 172 11.54 1.32 1.32
N LEU A 173 10.35 1.93 1.26
CA LEU A 173 9.57 2.24 2.45
C LEU A 173 9.24 0.96 3.23
N TYR A 174 8.76 -0.07 2.56
CA TYR A 174 8.39 -1.33 3.18
C TYR A 174 9.59 -2.03 3.83
N PHE A 175 10.76 -2.03 3.20
CA PHE A 175 11.99 -2.53 3.80
C PHE A 175 12.40 -1.72 5.03
N SER A 176 12.31 -0.39 4.96
CA SER A 176 12.61 0.47 6.11
C SER A 176 11.68 0.23 7.29
N LEU A 177 10.47 -0.26 7.03
CA LEU A 177 9.48 -0.63 8.03
C LEU A 177 9.53 -2.13 8.39
N GLY A 178 10.49 -2.89 7.85
CA GLY A 178 10.79 -4.26 8.29
C GLY A 178 10.17 -5.39 7.46
N LEU A 179 9.44 -5.10 6.38
CA LEU A 179 9.04 -6.15 5.43
C LEU A 179 10.29 -6.74 4.76
N LYS A 180 10.24 -8.03 4.47
CA LYS A 180 11.37 -8.77 3.89
C LYS A 180 10.93 -9.35 2.55
N LEU A 181 11.84 -9.44 1.58
CA LEU A 181 11.57 -10.26 0.40
C LEU A 181 11.66 -11.74 0.76
N ILE A 182 10.78 -12.52 0.17
CA ILE A 182 10.92 -13.97 0.18
C ILE A 182 12.08 -14.32 -0.78
N LYS A 183 12.76 -15.44 -0.52
CA LYS A 183 13.80 -16.01 -1.39
C LYS A 183 13.52 -17.49 -1.68
N ASN A 184 12.84 -17.82 -2.76
CA ASN A 184 12.84 -19.15 -3.35
C ASN A 184 14.10 -19.30 -4.21
N SER A 185 15.17 -19.76 -3.57
CA SER A 185 16.31 -20.48 -4.15
C SER A 185 16.57 -20.31 -5.67
N SER A 186 16.91 -19.11 -6.13
CA SER A 186 17.92 -18.75 -7.16
C SER A 186 17.73 -17.29 -7.59
N SER A 187 18.61 -16.38 -7.13
CA SER A 187 18.59 -14.91 -7.32
C SER A 187 17.48 -14.17 -6.54
N ASP A 188 17.75 -12.92 -6.16
CA ASP A 188 16.85 -12.16 -5.28
C ASP A 188 15.52 -11.86 -6.00
N GLU A 189 14.41 -12.35 -5.46
CA GLU A 189 13.15 -12.64 -6.17
C GLU A 189 12.37 -11.44 -6.69
N ILE A 190 12.81 -10.94 -7.83
CA ILE A 190 12.03 -10.11 -8.73
C ILE A 190 11.37 -11.05 -9.75
N HIS A 191 10.04 -11.14 -9.75
CA HIS A 191 9.30 -11.95 -10.73
C HIS A 191 9.26 -11.26 -12.10
N SER A 192 9.06 -9.95 -12.09
CA SER A 192 9.08 -9.10 -13.27
C SER A 192 9.38 -7.66 -12.88
N THR A 193 10.05 -6.92 -13.77
CA THR A 193 10.36 -5.49 -13.59
C THR A 193 10.07 -4.70 -14.84
N LEU A 194 9.31 -3.63 -14.69
CA LEU A 194 9.11 -2.60 -15.70
C LEU A 194 9.96 -1.38 -15.33
N LEU A 195 10.88 -1.02 -16.22
CA LEU A 195 11.56 0.28 -16.19
C LEU A 195 10.62 1.34 -16.76
N VAL A 196 10.58 2.47 -16.07
CA VAL A 196 9.77 3.63 -16.47
C VAL A 196 10.58 4.91 -16.29
N LYS A 197 10.43 5.87 -17.19
CA LYS A 197 11.04 7.19 -17.01
C LYS A 197 10.05 8.16 -16.40
N GLY A 198 10.46 8.79 -15.31
CA GLY A 198 9.78 9.93 -14.73
C GLY A 198 10.43 11.24 -15.16
N LEU A 199 9.64 12.15 -15.73
CA LEU A 199 10.08 13.51 -16.01
C LEU A 199 9.32 14.47 -15.09
N TYR A 200 10.07 15.35 -14.45
CA TYR A 200 9.49 16.52 -13.80
C TYR A 200 10.12 17.78 -14.40
N GLN A 201 9.30 18.61 -15.03
CA GLN A 201 9.61 20.01 -15.31
C GLN A 201 8.62 20.83 -14.48
N LEU A 202 9.15 21.69 -13.61
CA LEU A 202 8.42 22.86 -13.13
C LEU A 202 8.69 24.03 -14.07
#